data_AF-A0A1F2TG08-F1
#
_entry.id   AF-A0A1F2TG08-F1
#
_cell.length_a   1.000
_cell.length_b   1.000
_cell.length_c   1.000
_cell.angle_alpha   90.00
_cell.angle_beta   90.00
_cell.angle_gamma   90.00
#
_symmetry.space_group_name_H-M   'P 1'
#
loop_
_entity.id
_entity.type
_entity.pdbx_description
1 polymer ?
#
loop_
_entity_poly.entity_id
_entity_poly.type
_entity_poly.pdbx_seq_one_letter_code
_entity_poly.pdbx_strand_id
1 'polypeptide(L)' 'MRAGRDDAKLNEGLDRFTQAAMQRGADLELHAYASGRHGFDVFDDTPRSRELLLRTLDFVRESTVSR' A
#
# COMPACT_ATOMS: atom_id res chain seq x y z
N MET A 1 1.04 -0.06 -0.80
CA MET A 1 -0.25 0.38 -1.40
C MET A 1 -0.04 0.65 -2.88
N ARG A 2 -0.96 0.20 -3.76
CA ARG A 2 -0.95 0.54 -5.20
C ARG A 2 -2.15 1.43 -5.52
N ALA A 3 -1.92 2.65 -6.02
CA ALA A 3 -3.01 3.50 -6.49
C ALA A 3 -3.17 3.35 -8.02
N GLY A 4 -4.39 3.05 -8.47
CA GLY A 4 -4.61 2.73 -9.90
C GLY A 4 -4.47 3.94 -10.84
N ARG A 5 -4.53 5.17 -10.31
CA ARG A 5 -4.31 6.41 -11.07
C ARG A 5 -2.94 7.04 -10.81
N ASP A 6 -2.02 6.33 -10.15
CA ASP A 6 -0.61 6.77 -10.08
C ASP A 6 0.01 6.83 -11.49
N ASP A 7 1.06 7.65 -11.62
CA ASP A 7 1.92 7.62 -12.81
C ASP A 7 2.42 6.19 -13.07
N ALA A 8 2.41 5.77 -14.33
CA ALA A 8 2.77 4.41 -14.72
C ALA A 8 4.16 4.00 -14.19
N LYS A 9 5.13 4.92 -14.16
CA LYS A 9 6.50 4.64 -13.68
C LYS A 9 6.53 4.35 -12.18
N LEU A 10 5.64 4.97 -11.39
CA LEU A 10 5.51 4.66 -9.96
C LEU A 10 4.98 3.25 -9.76
N ASN A 11 3.93 2.90 -10.52
CA ASN A 11 3.33 1.58 -10.48
C ASN A 11 4.30 0.49 -10.95
N GLU A 12 5.10 0.74 -12.00
CA GLU A 12 6.16 -0.17 -12.46
C GLU A 12 7.28 -0.34 -11.41
N GLY A 13 7.65 0.75 -10.72
CA GLY A 13 8.60 0.70 -9.61
C GLY A 13 8.09 -0.19 -8.47
N LEU A 14 6.82 0.00 -8.09
CA LEU A 14 6.16 -0.81 -7.07
C LEU A 14 6.08 -2.29 -7.49
N ASP A 15 5.73 -2.58 -8.74
CA ASP A 15 5.64 -3.95 -9.26
C ASP A 15 7.00 -4.67 -9.15
N ARG A 16 8.09 -4.00 -9.55
CA ARG A 16 9.45 -4.55 -9.40
C ARG A 16 9.82 -4.77 -7.93
N PHE A 17 9.49 -3.84 -7.04
CA PHE A 17 9.74 -3.98 -5.61
C PHE A 17 9.00 -5.19 -5.03
N THR A 18 7.69 -5.29 -5.28
CA THR A 18 6.86 -6.39 -4.78
C THR A 18 7.38 -7.73 -5.30
N GLN A 19 7.70 -7.82 -6.58
CA GLN A 19 8.27 -9.04 -7.15
C GLN A 19 9.60 -9.43 -6.48
N ALA A 20 10.51 -8.47 -6.27
CA ALA A 20 11.80 -8.72 -5.64
C ALA A 20 11.69 -9.12 -4.16
N ALA A 21 10.70 -8.58 -3.44
CA ALA A 21 10.41 -8.92 -2.05
C ALA A 21 9.82 -10.34 -1.94
N MET A 22 8.85 -10.69 -2.79
CA MET A 22 8.28 -12.04 -2.87
C MET A 22 9.35 -13.09 -3.17
N GLN A 23 10.26 -12.82 -4.10
CA GLN A 23 11.38 -13.73 -4.43
C GLN A 23 12.33 -13.98 -3.26
N ARG A 24 12.37 -13.07 -2.28
CA ARG A 24 13.19 -13.20 -1.06
C ARG A 24 12.41 -13.82 0.10
N GLY A 25 11.17 -14.25 -0.12
CA GLY A 25 10.30 -14.77 0.93
C GLY A 25 9.93 -13.71 1.98
N ALA A 26 9.93 -12.43 1.59
CA ALA A 26 9.49 -11.37 2.49
C ALA A 26 7.99 -11.50 2.78
N ASP A 27 7.63 -11.36 4.06
CA ASP A 27 6.24 -11.26 4.49
C ASP A 27 5.71 -9.87 4.10
N LEU A 28 4.73 -9.82 3.19
CA LEU A 28 4.21 -8.58 2.64
C LEU A 28 2.74 -8.68 2.28
N GLU A 29 2.04 -7.57 2.49
CA GLU A 29 0.68 -7.35 1.99
C GLU A 29 0.66 -6.26 0.93
N LEU A 30 0.04 -6.55 -0.22
CA LEU A 30 -0.20 -5.56 -1.26
C LEU A 30 -1.69 -5.26 -1.38
N HIS A 31 -2.08 -4.06 -0.97
CA HIS A 31 -3.44 -3.55 -1.14
C HIS A 31 -3.50 -2.61 -2.36
N ALA A 32 -4.42 -2.90 -3.28
CA ALA A 32 -4.68 -2.07 -4.46
C ALA A 32 -5.95 -1.20 -4.28
N TYR A 33 -5.88 0.02 -4.79
CA TYR A 33 -6.99 0.96 -4.87
C TYR A 33 -7.12 1.47 -6.31
N ALA A 34 -7.92 0.76 -7.11
CA ALA A 34 -8.02 0.99 -8.56
C ALA A 34 -8.39 2.44 -8.94
N SER A 35 -9.25 3.11 -8.16
CA SER A 35 -9.64 4.50 -8.41
C SER A 35 -8.83 5.53 -7.62
N GLY A 36 -7.90 5.11 -6.76
CA GLY A 36 -7.07 6.00 -5.95
C GLY A 36 -6.09 6.79 -6.81
N ARG A 37 -5.90 8.06 -6.48
CA ARG A 37 -4.83 8.92 -7.02
C ARG A 37 -3.57 8.86 -6.17
N HIS A 38 -2.49 9.42 -6.70
CA HIS A 38 -1.30 9.71 -5.88
C HIS A 38 -1.67 10.54 -4.65
N GLY A 39 -1.20 10.11 -3.48
CA GLY A 39 -1.50 10.77 -2.20
C GLY A 39 -2.95 10.65 -1.72
N PHE A 40 -3.70 9.63 -2.16
CA PHE A 40 -5.09 9.41 -1.71
C PHE A 40 -5.23 9.34 -0.18
N ASP A 41 -4.17 8.91 0.50
CA ASP A 41 -4.06 8.79 1.95
C ASP A 41 -3.96 10.15 2.66
N VAL A 42 -3.61 11.21 1.93
CA VAL A 42 -3.56 12.59 2.43
C VAL A 42 -4.75 13.41 1.95
N PHE A 43 -5.13 13.24 0.68
CA PHE A 43 -6.05 14.18 0.02
C PHE A 43 -7.49 13.68 -0.11
N ASP A 44 -7.76 12.39 0.13
CA ASP A 44 -9.07 11.81 -0.13
C ASP A 44 -9.73 11.31 1.16
N ASP A 45 -10.99 11.71 1.36
CA ASP A 45 -11.80 11.28 2.51
C ASP A 45 -12.94 10.34 2.10
N THR A 46 -12.57 9.20 1.50
CA THR A 46 -13.50 8.18 0.99
C THR A 46 -13.58 6.98 1.95
N PRO A 47 -14.64 6.15 1.90
CA PRO A 47 -14.69 4.92 2.68
C PRO A 47 -13.47 4.01 2.43
N ARG A 48 -13.03 3.90 1.17
CA ARG A 48 -11.88 3.07 0.81
C ARG A 48 -10.55 3.65 1.27
N SER A 49 -10.33 4.97 1.20
CA SER A 49 -9.10 5.58 1.73
C SER A 49 -9.01 5.42 3.25
N ARG A 50 -10.13 5.59 3.98
CA ARG A 50 -10.20 5.32 5.43
C ARG A 50 -9.87 3.87 5.77
N GLU A 51 -10.44 2.91 5.04
CA GLU A 51 -10.16 1.48 5.25
C GLU A 51 -8.66 1.18 5.11
N LEU A 52 -8.02 1.70 4.05
CA LEU A 52 -6.60 1.46 3.81
C LEU A 52 -5.68 2.14 4.84
N LEU A 53 -6.06 3.33 5.33
CA LEU A 53 -5.38 3.97 6.44
C LEU A 53 -5.47 3.14 7.72
N LEU A 54 -6.65 2.63 8.06
CA LEU A 54 -6.85 1.76 9.23
C LEU A 54 -6.01 0.48 9.13
N ARG A 55 -6.00 -0.21 7.98
CA ARG A 55 -5.13 -1.38 7.76
C ARG A 55 -3.65 -1.06 7.95
N THR A 56 -3.22 0.12 7.52
CA THR A 56 -1.83 0.57 7.70
C THR A 56 -1.51 0.78 9.19
N LEU A 57 -2.44 1.38 9.94
CA LEU A 57 -2.29 1.56 11.39
C LEU A 57 -2.26 0.22 12.13
N ASP A 58 -3.10 -0.73 11.73
CA ASP A 58 -3.12 -2.09 12.30
C ASP A 58 -1.76 -2.78 12.06
N PHE A 59 -1.25 -2.76 10.83
CA PHE A 59 0.08 -3.29 10.49
C PHE A 59 1.19 -2.67 11.34
N VAL A 60 1.19 -1.34 11.51
CA VAL A 60 2.21 -0.64 12.33
C VAL A 60 2.12 -1.08 13.79
N ARG A 61 0.90 -1.18 14.35
CA ARG A 61 0.69 -1.63 15.73
C ARG A 61 1.20 -3.05 15.94
N GLU A 62 0.84 -3.97 15.06
CA GLU A 62 1.26 -5.37 15.12
C GLU A 62 2.78 -5.52 14.95
N SER A 63 3.41 -4.64 14.17
CA SER A 63 4.85 -4.65 13.93
C SER A 63 5.68 -3.97 15.03
N THR A 64 5.07 -3.11 15.85
CA THR A 64 5.77 -2.33 16.90
C THR A 64 5.53 -2.85 18.31
N VAL A 65 4.47 -3.62 18.53
CA VAL A 65 4.33 -4.42 19.76
C VAL A 65 5.40 -5.51 19.68
N SER A 66 6.42 -5.41 20.54
CA SER A 66 7.62 -6.26 20.54
C SER A 66 7.26 -7.73 20.27
N ARG A 67 7.71 -8.23 19.13
CA ARG A 67 8.01 -9.66 18.97
C ARG A 67 9.21 -10.04 19.83
#